data_AF-C8Z6C7-F1
#
_entry.id   AF-C8Z6C7-F1
#
_cell.length_a   1.000
_cell.length_b   1.000
_cell.length_c   1.000
_cell.angle_alpha   90.00
_cell.angle_beta   90.00
_cell.angle_gamma   90.00
#
_symmetry.space_group_name_H-M   'P 1'
#
loop_
_entity.id
_entity.type
_entity.pdbx_description
1 polymer ?
#
loop_
_entity_poly.entity_id
_entity_poly.type
_entity_poly.pdbx_seq_one_letter_code
_entity_poly.pdbx_strand_id
1 'polypeptide(L)'
;MSKNVGKLVKIWNESEVLVDRKSKFQARCCPLQNQKDIPSILQELTQNNKSVSKASHMHMYAWRTAEVSNNLNLQQEQKKKGNKTNKSNNSHVNKSRNITVQPKNIEQGCADCGEAGAGQRLLTLLERANIFNVLVIVTRWYGGTPLGSSRFRHISTCAVETLKKGGFLP
;
A
#
# COMPACT_ATOMS: atom_id res chain seq x y z
N MET A 1 -26.65 -24.57 14.44
CA MET A 1 -26.15 -24.78 13.06
C MET A 1 -25.30 -23.58 12.68
N SER A 2 -23.99 -23.65 12.91
CA SER A 2 -23.08 -22.54 12.58
C SER A 2 -22.74 -22.62 11.10
N LYS A 3 -23.09 -21.59 10.34
CA LYS A 3 -22.81 -21.52 8.90
C LYS A 3 -21.30 -21.38 8.71
N ASN A 4 -20.64 -22.44 8.27
CA ASN A 4 -19.32 -22.38 7.65
C ASN A 4 -19.45 -21.62 6.33
N VAL A 5 -19.45 -20.29 6.41
CA VAL A 5 -19.17 -19.44 5.25
C VAL A 5 -17.68 -19.62 4.97
N GLY A 6 -17.35 -20.21 3.81
CA GLY A 6 -15.97 -20.44 3.39
C GLY A 6 -15.16 -19.16 3.57
N LYS A 7 -14.21 -19.17 4.51
CA LYS A 7 -13.38 -18.02 4.86
C LYS A 7 -12.50 -17.73 3.64
N LEU A 8 -12.82 -16.68 2.89
CA LEU A 8 -11.95 -16.15 1.84
C LEU A 8 -10.67 -15.72 2.56
N VAL A 9 -9.63 -16.56 2.50
CA VAL A 9 -8.34 -16.25 3.12
C VAL A 9 -7.78 -15.05 2.37
N LYS A 10 -7.66 -13.91 3.07
CA LYS A 10 -7.01 -12.74 2.51
C LYS A 10 -5.57 -13.09 2.18
N ILE A 11 -5.22 -13.01 0.89
CA ILE A 11 -3.86 -13.26 0.41
C ILE A 11 -2.99 -12.07 0.82
N TRP A 12 -2.01 -12.34 1.67
CA TRP A 12 -1.02 -11.36 2.08
C TRP A 12 0.20 -11.45 1.17
N ASN A 13 0.72 -10.29 0.76
CA ASN A 13 2.11 -10.21 0.35
C ASN A 13 2.91 -10.03 1.64
N GLU A 14 3.91 -10.89 1.87
CA GLU A 14 4.72 -10.86 3.09
C GLU A 14 6.19 -10.55 2.76
N SER A 15 6.80 -9.67 3.54
CA SER A 15 8.27 -9.54 3.54
C SER A 15 8.92 -10.79 4.11
N GLU A 16 10.20 -10.98 3.81
CA GLU A 16 11.03 -11.88 4.59
C GLU A 16 11.05 -11.43 6.06
N VAL A 17 11.32 -12.39 6.95
CA VAL A 17 11.50 -12.09 8.38
C VAL A 17 12.90 -11.53 8.58
N LEU A 18 12.98 -10.23 8.85
CA LEU A 18 14.24 -9.57 9.20
C LEU A 18 14.53 -9.80 10.69
N VAL A 19 15.76 -10.22 11.01
CA VAL A 19 16.21 -10.46 12.38
C VAL A 19 17.39 -9.57 12.75
N ASP A 20 17.31 -8.89 13.89
CA ASP A 20 18.41 -8.09 14.47
C ASP A 20 18.38 -8.18 16.00
N ARG A 21 19.49 -8.60 16.62
CA ARG A 21 19.62 -8.85 18.07
C ARG A 21 18.39 -9.59 18.63
N LYS A 22 18.05 -10.71 17.97
CA LYS A 22 16.88 -11.57 18.24
C LYS A 22 15.50 -10.92 18.06
N SER A 23 15.43 -9.60 17.84
CA SER A 23 14.18 -8.96 17.45
C SER A 23 13.85 -9.37 16.03
N LYS A 24 12.58 -9.66 15.77
CA LYS A 24 12.10 -10.04 14.43
C LYS A 24 11.15 -8.98 13.91
N PHE A 25 11.19 -8.76 12.61
CA PHE A 25 10.31 -7.84 11.89
C PHE A 25 9.75 -8.55 10.68
N GLN A 26 8.46 -8.42 10.44
CA GLN A 26 7.84 -8.89 9.22
C GLN A 26 6.73 -7.92 8.83
N ALA A 27 6.73 -7.51 7.58
CA ALA A 27 5.67 -6.69 7.02
C ALA A 27 4.71 -7.53 6.18
N ARG A 28 3.47 -7.08 6.12
CA ARG A 28 2.41 -7.61 5.27
C ARG A 28 1.70 -6.46 4.60
N CYS A 29 1.36 -6.60 3.33
CA CYS A 29 0.45 -5.68 2.68
C CYS A 29 -0.64 -6.39 1.88
N CYS A 30 -1.79 -5.76 1.80
CA CYS A 30 -2.91 -6.21 0.99
C CYS A 30 -3.62 -5.02 0.35
N PRO A 31 -4.32 -5.24 -0.78
CA PRO A 31 -5.25 -4.24 -1.31
C PRO A 31 -6.28 -3.83 -0.24
N LEU A 32 -6.64 -2.55 -0.23
CA LEU A 32 -7.66 -1.99 0.63
C LEU A 32 -8.54 -1.06 -0.19
N GLN A 33 -9.87 -1.24 -0.12
CA GLN A 33 -10.83 -0.37 -0.81
C GLN A 33 -11.42 0.67 0.15
N ASN A 34 -11.65 0.29 1.41
CA ASN A 34 -12.29 1.15 2.39
C ASN A 34 -11.67 0.93 3.79
N GLN A 35 -11.54 2.01 4.56
CA GLN A 35 -11.08 1.98 5.94
C GLN A 35 -11.93 1.11 6.87
N LYS A 36 -13.23 0.94 6.56
CA LYS A 36 -14.16 0.16 7.39
C LYS A 36 -13.77 -1.33 7.50
N ASP A 37 -12.97 -1.84 6.56
CA ASP A 37 -12.52 -3.23 6.56
C ASP A 37 -11.31 -3.45 7.48
N ILE A 38 -10.61 -2.40 7.92
CA ILE A 38 -9.37 -2.53 8.68
C ILE A 38 -9.56 -3.33 9.98
N PRO A 39 -10.57 -3.06 10.82
CA PRO A 39 -10.75 -3.80 12.07
C PRO A 39 -10.89 -5.32 11.87
N SER A 40 -11.67 -5.75 10.88
CA SER A 40 -11.86 -7.17 10.58
C SER A 40 -10.60 -7.81 9.98
N ILE A 41 -9.86 -7.08 9.16
CA ILE A 41 -8.56 -7.53 8.61
C ILE A 41 -7.53 -7.77 9.72
N LEU A 42 -7.40 -6.84 10.68
CA LEU A 42 -6.47 -6.97 11.81
C LEU A 42 -6.86 -8.15 12.71
N GLN A 43 -8.15 -8.29 12.98
CA GLN A 43 -8.69 -9.42 13.75
C GLN A 43 -8.42 -10.76 13.05
N GLU A 44 -8.64 -10.85 11.74
CA GLU A 44 -8.36 -12.05 10.97
C GLU A 44 -6.87 -12.43 11.02
N LEU A 45 -5.98 -11.44 10.85
CA LEU A 45 -4.53 -11.65 10.89
C LEU A 45 -4.08 -12.29 12.22
N THR A 46 -4.59 -11.81 13.35
CA THR A 46 -4.22 -12.36 14.67
C THR A 46 -4.89 -13.70 14.97
N GLN A 47 -6.12 -13.92 14.49
CA GLN A 47 -6.80 -15.20 14.63
C GLN A 47 -6.09 -16.32 13.86
N ASN A 48 -5.67 -16.02 12.63
CA ASN A 48 -5.03 -16.99 11.74
C ASN A 48 -3.52 -17.14 12.02
N ASN A 49 -2.88 -16.16 12.69
CA ASN A 49 -1.45 -16.20 13.02
C ASN A 49 -1.20 -15.93 14.51
N LYS A 50 -1.08 -17.01 15.29
CA LYS A 50 -0.81 -16.96 16.74
C LYS A 50 0.55 -16.37 17.11
N SER A 51 1.51 -16.36 16.19
CA SER A 51 2.80 -15.69 16.42
C SER A 51 2.60 -14.17 16.43
N VAL A 52 1.82 -13.64 15.48
CA VAL A 52 1.50 -12.20 15.40
C VAL A 52 0.71 -11.76 16.63
N SER A 53 -0.27 -12.56 17.09
CA SER A 53 -1.07 -12.19 18.27
C SER A 53 -0.26 -12.10 19.58
N LYS A 54 0.95 -12.67 19.60
CA LYS A 54 1.88 -12.64 20.75
C LYS A 54 3.05 -11.67 20.53
N ALA A 55 3.05 -10.93 19.42
CA ALA A 55 4.11 -9.98 19.11
C ALA A 55 4.08 -8.78 20.06
N SER A 56 5.24 -8.19 20.32
CA SER A 56 5.37 -7.00 21.18
C SER A 56 4.68 -5.77 20.57
N HIS A 57 4.75 -5.63 19.24
CA HIS A 57 4.01 -4.65 18.47
C HIS A 57 3.34 -5.36 17.30
N MET A 58 2.05 -5.67 17.45
CA MET A 58 1.37 -6.61 16.55
C MET A 58 0.98 -5.97 15.21
N HIS A 59 0.53 -4.70 15.24
CA HIS A 59 -0.06 -4.00 14.10
C HIS A 59 0.43 -2.55 14.02
N MET A 60 1.72 -2.33 13.78
CA MET A 60 2.15 -1.00 13.32
C MET A 60 1.66 -0.87 11.88
N TYR A 61 0.73 0.02 11.57
CA TYR A 61 0.14 0.05 10.23
C TYR A 61 -0.05 1.45 9.69
N ALA A 62 -0.12 1.53 8.37
CA ALA A 62 -0.63 2.69 7.64
C ALA A 62 -1.43 2.23 6.42
N TRP A 63 -2.34 3.08 5.98
CA TRP A 63 -3.15 2.81 4.81
C TRP A 63 -3.49 4.11 4.09
N ARG A 64 -3.76 3.99 2.79
CA ARG A 64 -4.28 5.05 1.95
C ARG A 64 -5.28 4.46 0.97
N THR A 65 -6.40 5.11 0.75
CA THR A 65 -7.39 4.76 -0.29
C THR A 65 -7.69 5.99 -1.14
N ALA A 66 -8.02 5.77 -2.40
CA ALA A 66 -8.42 6.83 -3.31
C ALA A 66 -9.32 6.28 -4.43
N GLU A 67 -10.25 7.11 -4.88
CA GLU A 67 -11.09 6.82 -6.02
C GLU A 67 -10.32 7.14 -7.32
N VAL A 68 -10.26 6.14 -8.20
CA VAL A 68 -9.69 6.29 -9.55
C VAL A 68 -10.78 6.85 -10.46
N SER A 69 -10.71 8.15 -10.76
CA SER A 69 -11.59 8.75 -11.76
C SER A 69 -11.03 8.55 -13.16
N ASN A 70 -11.68 7.73 -13.98
CA ASN A 70 -11.43 7.66 -15.42
C ASN A 70 -12.03 8.89 -16.12
N ASN A 71 -11.44 10.07 -15.93
CA ASN A 71 -11.78 11.22 -16.76
C ASN A 71 -11.07 11.05 -18.11
N LEU A 72 -11.82 10.61 -19.12
CA LEU A 72 -11.42 10.70 -20.52
C LEU A 72 -11.35 12.19 -20.90
N ASN A 73 -10.19 12.83 -20.70
CA ASN A 73 -9.96 14.15 -21.26
C ASN A 73 -9.82 14.02 -22.78
N LEU A 74 -10.92 14.23 -23.50
CA LEU A 74 -10.88 14.59 -24.92
C LEU A 74 -10.23 15.96 -25.01
N GLN A 75 -8.91 16.01 -25.22
CA GLN A 75 -8.27 17.23 -25.67
C GLN A 75 -8.86 17.56 -27.05
N GLN A 76 -9.84 18.46 -27.09
CA GLN A 76 -10.21 19.14 -28.33
C GLN A 76 -9.00 20.00 -28.72
N GLU A 77 -8.28 19.57 -29.74
CA GLU A 77 -7.31 20.41 -30.44
C GLU A 77 -8.03 21.68 -30.89
N GLN A 78 -7.78 22.81 -30.23
CA GLN A 78 -8.16 24.11 -30.75
C GLN A 78 -7.36 24.34 -32.03
N LYS A 79 -8.00 24.10 -33.19
CA LYS A 79 -7.46 24.44 -34.51
C LYS A 79 -7.18 25.94 -34.57
N LYS A 80 -5.93 26.35 -34.39
CA LYS A 80 -5.46 27.64 -34.89
C LYS A 80 -5.51 27.59 -36.43
N LYS A 81 -6.37 28.42 -37.03
CA LYS A 81 -6.42 28.66 -38.48
C LYS A 81 -5.07 29.23 -38.93
N GLY A 82 -4.26 28.39 -39.58
CA GLY A 82 -3.08 28.77 -40.35
C GLY A 82 -3.16 28.14 -41.75
N ASN A 83 -2.75 28.89 -42.76
CA ASN A 83 -3.02 28.69 -44.19
C ASN A 83 -2.61 27.33 -44.79
N LYS A 84 -3.36 26.95 -45.83
CA LYS A 84 -3.17 25.78 -46.73
C LYS A 84 -1.79 25.74 -47.39
N THR A 85 -1.19 24.55 -47.44
CA THR A 85 -0.70 23.91 -48.68
C THR A 85 -0.65 22.38 -48.50
N ASN A 86 -1.05 21.66 -49.55
CA ASN A 86 -1.29 20.22 -49.59
C ASN A 86 0.00 19.37 -49.58
N LYS A 87 0.03 18.28 -48.81
CA LYS A 87 0.61 17.01 -49.27
C LYS A 87 0.02 15.82 -48.49
N SER A 88 -0.55 14.89 -49.25
CA SER A 88 -1.08 13.59 -48.82
C SER A 88 0.02 12.75 -48.17
N ASN A 89 -0.28 12.16 -47.00
CA ASN A 89 0.31 10.92 -46.51
C ASN A 89 -0.66 10.28 -45.50
N ASN A 90 -1.17 9.10 -45.87
CA ASN A 90 -2.11 8.31 -45.07
C ASN A 90 -1.32 7.46 -44.06
N SER A 91 -0.94 8.06 -42.93
CA SER A 91 -0.41 7.32 -41.78
C SER A 91 -1.54 7.07 -40.79
N HIS A 92 -1.86 5.80 -40.53
CA HIS A 92 -2.70 5.37 -39.41
C HIS A 92 -2.04 5.82 -38.09
N VAL A 93 -2.37 7.01 -37.62
CA VAL A 93 -1.92 7.53 -36.33
C VAL A 93 -2.72 6.81 -35.25
N ASN A 94 -2.13 5.79 -34.63
CA ASN A 94 -2.60 5.28 -33.36
C ASN A 94 -2.43 6.40 -32.32
N LYS A 95 -3.50 7.18 -32.10
CA LYS A 95 -3.56 8.24 -31.10
C LYS A 95 -3.49 7.57 -29.71
N SER A 96 -2.27 7.38 -29.21
CA SER A 96 -2.01 6.82 -27.89
C SER A 96 -2.66 7.74 -26.85
N ARG A 97 -3.71 7.26 -26.20
CA ARG A 97 -4.47 8.04 -25.22
C ARG A 97 -3.65 8.07 -23.92
N ASN A 98 -3.00 9.20 -23.63
CA ASN A 98 -2.38 9.42 -22.32
C ASN A 98 -3.48 9.64 -21.27
N ILE A 99 -3.94 8.56 -20.64
CA ILE A 99 -4.88 8.62 -19.52
C ILE A 99 -4.09 9.06 -18.29
N THR A 100 -4.22 10.33 -17.89
CA THR A 100 -3.70 10.81 -16.60
C THR A 100 -4.71 10.48 -15.52
N VAL A 101 -4.48 9.38 -14.81
CA VAL A 101 -5.31 8.99 -13.67
C VAL A 101 -4.94 9.85 -12.47
N GLN A 102 -5.83 10.76 -12.06
CA GLN A 102 -5.66 11.54 -10.83
C GLN A 102 -6.49 10.92 -9.71
N PRO A 103 -5.90 10.62 -8.54
CA PRO A 103 -6.64 10.11 -7.39
C PRO A 103 -7.56 11.19 -6.82
N LYS A 104 -8.82 10.85 -6.54
CA LYS A 104 -9.79 11.70 -5.82
C LYS A 104 -10.18 11.06 -4.50
N ASN A 105 -10.77 11.86 -3.60
CA ASN A 105 -11.32 11.38 -2.33
C ASN A 105 -10.31 10.55 -1.54
N ILE A 106 -9.11 11.11 -1.35
CA ILE A 106 -8.02 10.41 -0.65
C ILE A 106 -8.38 10.35 0.84
N GLU A 107 -8.45 9.14 1.36
CA GLU A 107 -8.51 8.87 2.79
C GLU A 107 -7.24 8.15 3.22
N GLN A 108 -6.79 8.40 4.44
CA GLN A 108 -5.58 7.79 4.96
C GLN A 108 -5.56 7.77 6.49
N GLY A 109 -4.78 6.85 7.05
CA GLY A 109 -4.62 6.73 8.49
C GLY A 109 -3.48 5.81 8.87
N CYS A 110 -3.11 5.82 10.16
CA CYS A 110 -2.04 4.97 10.69
C CYS A 110 -2.23 4.68 12.18
N ALA A 111 -1.51 3.69 12.69
CA ALA A 111 -1.42 3.39 14.12
C ALA A 111 -0.04 2.84 14.49
N ASP A 112 0.46 3.26 15.65
CA ASP A 112 1.80 2.93 16.16
C ASP A 112 1.87 1.60 16.93
N CYS A 113 0.75 1.09 17.45
CA CYS A 113 0.71 -0.14 18.25
C CYS A 113 1.78 -0.18 19.38
N GLY A 114 1.95 0.93 20.09
CA GLY A 114 2.93 1.07 21.18
C GLY A 114 4.38 1.33 20.74
N GLU A 115 4.69 1.32 19.45
CA GLU A 115 5.98 1.73 18.89
C GLU A 115 5.85 3.17 18.34
N ALA A 116 5.99 4.17 19.22
CA ALA A 116 5.74 5.57 18.90
C ALA A 116 6.45 6.02 17.60
N GLY A 117 5.69 6.63 16.69
CA GLY A 117 6.15 7.12 15.39
C GLY A 117 6.24 6.08 14.27
N ALA A 118 5.97 4.79 14.54
CA ALA A 118 6.04 3.75 13.52
C ALA A 118 4.94 3.89 12.45
N GLY A 119 3.70 4.15 12.86
CA GLY A 119 2.55 4.36 11.97
C GLY A 119 2.75 5.57 11.07
N GLN A 120 3.14 6.72 11.64
CA GLN A 120 3.40 7.93 10.85
C GLN A 120 4.54 7.71 9.84
N ARG A 121 5.59 6.98 10.23
CA ARG A 121 6.70 6.60 9.32
C ARG A 121 6.20 5.76 8.14
N LEU A 122 5.31 4.80 8.39
CA LEU A 122 4.70 3.99 7.33
C LEU A 122 3.78 4.83 6.43
N LEU A 123 3.01 5.76 7.00
CA LEU A 123 2.14 6.64 6.23
C LEU A 123 2.95 7.55 5.30
N THR A 124 4.00 8.19 5.83
CA THR A 124 4.90 9.02 5.03
C THR A 124 5.60 8.23 3.92
N LEU A 125 5.90 6.94 4.13
CA LEU A 125 6.38 6.08 3.05
C LEU A 125 5.35 5.98 1.91
N LEU A 126 4.08 5.71 2.23
CA LEU A 126 3.01 5.58 1.23
C LEU A 126 2.72 6.91 0.53
N GLU A 127 2.75 8.04 1.25
CA GLU A 127 2.57 9.38 0.69
C GLU A 127 3.68 9.74 -0.30
N ARG A 128 4.95 9.54 0.09
CA ARG A 128 6.10 9.86 -0.75
C ARG A 128 6.20 8.98 -1.98
N ALA A 129 5.72 7.73 -1.89
CA ALA A 129 5.66 6.81 -3.01
C ALA A 129 4.37 6.96 -3.85
N ASN A 130 3.45 7.85 -3.45
CA ASN A 130 2.14 8.06 -4.09
C ASN A 130 1.32 6.76 -4.25
N ILE A 131 1.37 5.87 -3.25
CA ILE A 131 0.67 4.59 -3.26
C ILE A 131 -0.71 4.76 -2.62
N PHE A 132 -1.73 4.16 -3.25
CA PHE A 132 -3.11 4.15 -2.78
C PHE A 132 -3.70 2.75 -2.83
N ASN A 133 -4.86 2.60 -2.21
CA ASN A 133 -5.66 1.38 -2.15
C ASN A 133 -4.89 0.19 -1.54
N VAL A 134 -4.11 0.49 -0.49
CA VAL A 134 -3.27 -0.49 0.20
C VAL A 134 -3.30 -0.27 1.70
N LEU A 135 -3.25 -1.39 2.44
CA LEU A 135 -2.93 -1.44 3.86
C LEU A 135 -1.55 -2.11 3.99
N VAL A 136 -0.64 -1.46 4.72
CA VAL A 136 0.65 -2.04 5.12
C VAL A 136 0.70 -2.19 6.63
N ILE A 137 1.10 -3.37 7.10
CA ILE A 137 1.22 -3.71 8.52
C ILE A 137 2.64 -4.23 8.75
N VAL A 138 3.29 -3.77 9.80
CA VAL A 138 4.57 -4.30 10.29
C VAL A 138 4.34 -4.87 11.68
N THR A 139 4.76 -6.12 11.85
CA THR A 139 4.78 -6.80 13.15
C THR A 139 6.22 -6.86 13.65
N ARG A 140 6.41 -6.55 14.94
CA ARG A 140 7.71 -6.67 15.63
C ARG A 140 7.60 -7.59 16.84
N TRP A 141 8.51 -8.55 16.92
CA TRP A 141 8.75 -9.37 18.11
C TRP A 141 10.03 -8.89 18.80
N TYR A 142 9.95 -8.47 20.06
CA TYR A 142 11.10 -7.97 20.81
C TYR A 142 12.09 -9.10 21.16
N GLY A 143 13.37 -8.87 20.90
CA GLY A 143 14.44 -9.85 21.12
C GLY A 143 15.12 -9.81 22.49
N GLY A 144 14.70 -8.92 23.40
CA GLY A 144 15.33 -8.75 24.72
C GLY A 144 16.33 -7.61 24.81
N THR A 145 16.80 -7.05 23.68
CA THR A 145 17.75 -5.91 23.65
C THR A 145 17.17 -4.70 22.90
N PRO A 146 17.24 -3.48 23.45
CA PRO A 146 16.82 -2.27 22.75
C PRO A 146 17.62 -2.04 21.46
N LEU A 147 16.92 -1.70 20.38
CA LEU A 147 17.52 -1.44 19.07
C LEU A 147 17.77 0.05 18.79
N GLY A 148 17.24 0.95 19.62
CA GLY A 148 17.33 2.40 19.37
C GLY A 148 16.72 2.77 18.01
N SER A 149 17.44 3.55 17.21
CA SER A 149 16.99 3.98 15.87
C SER A 149 16.93 2.85 14.84
N SER A 150 17.68 1.76 15.02
CA SER A 150 17.72 0.64 14.06
C SER A 150 16.35 -0.02 13.86
N ARG A 151 15.48 -0.06 14.88
CA ARG A 151 14.13 -0.60 14.75
C ARG A 151 13.32 0.11 13.66
N PHE A 152 13.47 1.43 13.56
CA PHE A 152 12.74 2.23 12.57
C PHE A 152 13.28 2.01 11.15
N ARG A 153 14.58 1.77 11.01
CA ARG A 153 15.16 1.35 9.74
C ARG A 153 14.56 0.01 9.30
N HIS A 154 14.49 -0.97 10.21
CA HIS A 154 13.92 -2.29 9.90
C HIS A 154 12.44 -2.24 9.56
N ILE A 155 11.65 -1.42 10.28
CA ILE A 155 10.24 -1.16 9.96
C ILE A 155 10.10 -0.67 8.52
N SER A 156 10.88 0.33 8.12
CA SER A 156 10.86 0.85 6.74
C SER A 156 11.33 -0.19 5.71
N THR A 157 12.40 -0.94 6.01
CA THR A 157 12.93 -1.98 5.11
C THR A 157 11.87 -3.05 4.81
N CYS A 158 11.27 -3.64 5.84
CA CYS A 158 10.25 -4.68 5.65
C CYS A 158 9.01 -4.11 4.91
N ALA A 159 8.58 -2.88 5.24
CA ALA A 159 7.46 -2.23 4.57
C ALA A 159 7.69 -2.03 3.07
N VAL A 160 8.88 -1.57 2.67
CA VAL A 160 9.24 -1.43 1.25
C VAL A 160 9.24 -2.80 0.57
N GLU A 161 9.82 -3.82 1.21
CA GLU A 161 9.90 -5.16 0.63
C GLU A 161 8.52 -5.77 0.37
N THR A 162 7.58 -5.67 1.32
CA THR A 162 6.22 -6.20 1.11
C THR A 162 5.48 -5.44 0.03
N LEU A 163 5.66 -4.12 -0.08
CA LEU A 163 5.02 -3.30 -1.11
C LEU A 163 5.54 -3.65 -2.51
N LYS A 164 6.85 -3.94 -2.64
CA LYS A 164 7.44 -4.46 -3.87
C LYS A 164 6.89 -5.84 -4.24
N LYS A 165 6.85 -6.77 -3.29
CA LYS A 165 6.27 -8.10 -3.49
C LYS A 165 4.80 -8.03 -3.90
N GLY A 166 4.04 -7.06 -3.37
CA GLY A 166 2.66 -6.80 -3.76
C GLY A 166 2.45 -6.01 -5.05
N GLY A 167 3.53 -5.63 -5.76
CA GLY A 167 3.44 -4.86 -7.01
C GLY A 167 3.00 -3.41 -6.85
N PHE A 168 3.01 -2.87 -5.62
CA PHE A 168 2.69 -1.46 -5.33
C PHE A 168 3.91 -0.54 -5.52
N LEU A 169 5.10 -1.12 -5.47
CA LEU A 169 6.36 -0.44 -5.76
C LEU A 169 7.09 -1.17 -6.89
N PRO A 170 7.79 -0.44 -7.78
CA PRO A 170 8.68 -1.03 -8.76
C PRO A 170 9.93 -1.66 -8.13
#